data_AF-A0A2H3BJ55-F1
#
_entry.id   AF-A0A2H3BJ55-F1
#
_cell.length_a   1.000
_cell.length_b   1.000
_cell.length_c   1.000
_cell.angle_alpha   90.00
_cell.angle_beta   90.00
_cell.angle_gamma   90.00
#
_symmetry.space_group_name_H-M   'P 1'
#
loop_
_entity.id
_entity.type
_entity.pdbx_description
1 polymer ?
#
loop_
_entity_poly.entity_id
_entity_poly.type
_entity_poly.pdbx_seq_one_letter_code
_entity_poly.pdbx_strand_id
1 'polypeptide(L)'
;PSPLYPFYAHAPKDILPDLKFLKGFKFGVAISAYQVKGAIKNEEWASRRPNVNGVFDNPTGDHATEIIAADVAGFQYFLHKEDVGRSTALGVTVHSF
;
A
#
# COMPACT_ATOMS: atom_id res chain seq x y z
N PRO A 1 -19.34 25.14 -0.83
CA PRO A 1 -18.11 24.32 -0.65
C PRO A 1 -17.49 23.96 -2.01
N SER A 2 -16.21 24.27 -2.22
CA SER A 2 -15.48 23.88 -3.43
C SER A 2 -15.35 22.35 -3.52
N PRO A 3 -15.47 21.74 -4.71
CA PRO A 3 -15.32 20.30 -4.86
C PRO A 3 -13.89 19.89 -4.46
N LEU A 4 -13.79 18.96 -3.52
CA LEU A 4 -12.54 18.62 -2.83
C LEU A 4 -11.50 17.89 -3.70
N TYR A 5 -11.79 17.58 -4.98
CA TYR A 5 -10.89 16.78 -5.81
C TYR A 5 -11.02 17.11 -7.31
N PRO A 6 -10.24 18.05 -7.86
CA PRO A 6 -10.29 18.41 -9.29
C PRO A 6 -9.51 17.43 -10.20
N PHE A 7 -8.84 16.42 -9.64
CA PHE A 7 -7.91 15.54 -10.36
C PHE A 7 -8.42 14.13 -10.61
N TYR A 8 -9.68 13.82 -10.28
CA TYR A 8 -10.29 12.58 -10.77
C TYR A 8 -10.48 12.76 -12.28
N ALA A 9 -9.63 12.12 -13.07
CA ALA A 9 -9.63 12.26 -14.52
C ALA A 9 -11.05 11.99 -15.05
N HIS A 10 -11.69 13.04 -15.58
CA HIS A 10 -13.04 12.97 -16.14
C HIS A 10 -13.13 12.10 -17.40
N ALA A 11 -12.00 11.61 -17.92
CA ALA A 11 -11.94 10.83 -19.14
C ALA A 11 -10.66 9.94 -19.20
N PRO A 12 -10.74 8.83 -19.94
CA PRO A 12 -11.86 8.42 -20.75
C PRO A 12 -12.73 7.44 -19.98
N LYS A 13 -13.91 7.92 -19.59
CA LYS A 13 -15.07 7.04 -19.50
C LYS A 13 -15.18 6.33 -20.85
N ASP A 14 -15.39 5.02 -20.83
CA ASP A 14 -15.54 4.20 -22.03
C ASP A 14 -14.23 3.92 -22.82
N ILE A 15 -13.08 3.74 -22.14
CA ILE A 15 -11.94 3.05 -22.76
C ILE A 15 -12.34 1.59 -22.99
N LEU A 16 -12.38 1.16 -24.25
CA LEU A 16 -12.72 -0.22 -24.67
C LEU A 16 -14.14 -0.65 -24.23
N PRO A 17 -15.20 0.05 -24.68
CA PRO A 17 -16.56 -0.11 -24.16
C PRO A 17 -17.15 -1.52 -24.39
N ASP A 18 -16.68 -2.21 -25.43
CA ASP A 18 -17.15 -3.55 -25.80
C ASP A 18 -16.40 -4.68 -25.09
N LEU A 19 -15.30 -4.37 -24.38
CA LEU A 19 -14.50 -5.37 -23.69
C LEU A 19 -14.90 -5.45 -22.22
N LYS A 20 -15.16 -6.68 -21.77
CA LYS A 20 -15.42 -7.00 -20.37
C LYS A 20 -14.46 -8.07 -19.91
N PHE A 21 -14.04 -7.98 -18.66
CA PHE A 21 -13.34 -9.08 -18.02
C PHE A 21 -14.24 -10.32 -17.95
N LEU A 22 -13.60 -11.49 -17.98
CA LEU A 22 -14.30 -12.77 -17.79
C LEU A 22 -14.97 -12.82 -16.42
N LYS A 23 -16.06 -13.60 -16.32
CA LYS A 23 -16.72 -13.85 -15.04
C LYS A 23 -15.70 -14.45 -14.05
N GLY A 24 -15.60 -13.85 -12.87
CA GLY A 24 -14.65 -14.28 -11.83
C GLY A 24 -13.25 -13.67 -11.95
N PHE A 25 -13.03 -12.72 -12.86
CA PHE A 25 -11.80 -11.95 -12.92
C PHE A 25 -11.53 -11.23 -11.59
N LYS A 26 -10.28 -11.32 -11.11
CA LYS A 26 -9.83 -10.72 -9.87
C LYS A 26 -9.20 -9.36 -10.16
N PHE A 27 -9.98 -8.30 -9.98
CA PHE A 27 -9.48 -6.93 -10.03
C PHE A 27 -9.06 -6.51 -8.62
N GLY A 28 -7.75 -6.37 -8.41
CA GLY A 28 -7.19 -6.27 -7.08
C GLY A 28 -6.06 -5.26 -6.95
N VAL A 29 -5.69 -4.98 -5.70
CA VAL A 29 -4.48 -4.26 -5.32
C VAL A 29 -3.53 -5.18 -4.55
N ALA A 30 -2.24 -4.86 -4.55
CA ALA A 30 -1.23 -5.64 -3.87
C ALA A 30 -0.33 -4.75 -3.01
N ILE A 31 0.03 -5.25 -1.83
CA ILE A 31 0.94 -4.60 -0.88
C ILE A 31 1.98 -5.60 -0.37
N SER A 32 3.01 -5.11 0.31
CA SER A 32 3.99 -5.92 1.05
C SER A 32 4.11 -5.40 2.48
N ALA A 33 4.10 -6.30 3.47
CA ALA A 33 4.13 -5.93 4.88
C ALA A 33 5.24 -4.93 5.24
N TYR A 34 6.44 -5.05 4.67
CA TYR A 34 7.54 -4.11 4.93
C TYR A 34 7.24 -2.70 4.42
N GLN A 35 6.56 -2.58 3.27
CA GLN A 35 6.34 -1.31 2.59
C GLN A 35 5.21 -0.48 3.22
N VAL A 36 4.23 -1.13 3.86
CA VAL A 36 2.97 -0.44 4.23
C VAL A 36 2.57 -0.58 5.70
N LYS A 37 3.00 -1.63 6.41
CA LYS A 37 2.49 -1.95 7.75
C LYS A 37 2.90 -0.91 8.78
N GLY A 38 4.18 -0.55 8.83
CA GLY A 38 4.73 0.24 9.92
C GLY A 38 4.76 -0.53 11.24
N ALA A 39 4.79 0.19 12.35
CA ALA A 39 4.68 -0.34 13.70
C ALA A 39 5.71 -1.44 14.01
N ILE A 40 6.94 -1.28 13.49
CA ILE A 40 7.99 -2.32 13.55
C ILE A 40 8.31 -2.78 14.99
N LYS A 41 8.12 -1.89 15.98
CA LYS A 41 8.43 -2.19 17.39
C LYS A 41 7.23 -2.69 18.18
N ASN A 42 6.01 -2.65 17.62
CA ASN A 42 4.83 -3.22 18.25
C ASN A 42 4.67 -4.69 17.82
N GLU A 43 4.63 -5.57 18.82
CA GLU A 43 4.23 -7.00 18.82
C GLU A 43 4.63 -7.90 17.64
N GLU A 44 5.14 -9.09 17.98
CA GLU A 44 5.49 -10.24 17.12
C GLU A 44 6.55 -9.98 16.04
N TRP A 45 6.58 -8.83 15.37
CA TRP A 45 7.59 -8.45 14.40
C TRP A 45 8.94 -8.09 15.04
N ALA A 46 8.92 -7.38 16.18
CA ALA A 46 10.11 -7.08 16.96
C ALA A 46 10.83 -8.35 17.45
N SER A 47 10.07 -9.42 17.74
CA SER A 47 10.60 -10.73 18.15
C SER A 47 11.04 -11.61 16.98
N ARG A 48 10.64 -11.30 15.74
CA ARG A 48 10.91 -12.08 14.53
C ARG A 48 12.12 -11.58 13.71
N ARG A 49 12.81 -10.52 14.16
CA ARG A 49 14.02 -10.01 13.47
C ARG A 49 15.32 -10.36 14.22
N PRO A 50 16.30 -11.00 13.55
CA PRO A 50 17.68 -11.03 14.04
C PRO A 50 18.31 -9.65 13.82
N ASN A 51 18.39 -8.85 14.88
CA ASN A 51 19.00 -7.51 14.96
C ASN A 51 18.43 -6.45 13.98
N VAL A 52 18.36 -5.21 14.44
CA VAL A 52 17.90 -4.03 13.67
C VAL A 52 18.84 -3.67 12.50
N ASN A 53 19.93 -4.43 12.29
CA ASN A 53 20.97 -4.15 11.30
C ASN A 53 20.91 -5.08 10.07
N GLY A 54 19.91 -5.97 9.98
CA GLY A 54 19.82 -7.00 8.93
C GLY A 54 19.07 -6.61 7.65
N VAL A 55 18.47 -5.42 7.59
CA VAL A 55 17.98 -4.81 6.35
C VAL A 55 18.84 -3.56 6.14
N PHE A 56 19.31 -3.33 4.93
CA PHE A 56 20.29 -2.30 4.52
C PHE A 56 19.81 -0.84 4.71
N ASP A 57 19.14 -0.51 5.81
CA ASP A 57 18.69 0.84 6.14
C ASP A 57 19.78 1.64 6.89
N ASN A 58 21.02 1.17 6.91
CA ASN A 58 22.17 1.96 7.35
C ASN A 58 23.40 1.66 6.47
N PRO A 59 23.44 2.16 5.22
CA PRO A 59 24.66 2.14 4.47
C PRO A 59 25.55 3.23 5.06
N THR A 60 26.58 2.81 5.79
CA THR A 60 27.75 3.64 6.07
C THR A 60 28.56 3.87 4.78
N GLY A 61 27.89 4.15 3.66
CA GLY A 61 28.48 4.23 2.33
C GLY A 61 27.52 4.85 1.32
N ASP A 62 27.74 6.12 1.03
CA ASP A 62 27.56 6.88 -0.24
C ASP A 62 26.38 6.64 -1.18
N HIS A 63 25.37 5.86 -0.82
CA HIS A 63 24.11 5.76 -1.54
C HIS A 63 23.00 6.41 -0.73
N ALA A 64 22.99 7.74 -0.72
CA ALA A 64 21.89 8.55 -0.23
C ALA A 64 20.66 8.40 -1.16
N THR A 65 20.08 7.21 -1.19
CA THR A 65 18.65 7.06 -1.42
C THR A 65 18.02 7.36 -0.07
N GLU A 66 16.99 8.21 -0.02
CA GLU A 66 16.34 8.60 1.23
C GLU A 66 15.97 7.35 2.05
N ILE A 67 16.74 7.07 3.10
CA ILE A 67 16.52 5.91 3.97
C ILE A 67 15.34 6.26 4.87
N ILE A 68 14.14 6.01 4.37
CA ILE A 68 12.94 6.11 5.17
C ILE A 68 12.75 4.75 5.82
N ALA A 69 13.28 4.58 7.03
CA ALA A 69 13.03 3.40 7.84
C ALA A 69 11.52 3.14 7.91
N ALA A 70 11.09 1.91 7.66
CA ALA A 70 9.68 1.52 7.59
C ALA A 70 8.98 1.50 8.96
N ASP A 71 9.47 2.25 9.95
CA ASP A 71 8.95 2.32 11.32
C ASP A 71 7.49 2.81 11.34
N VAL A 72 7.15 3.77 10.49
CA VAL A 72 5.78 4.33 10.34
C VAL A 72 5.11 3.85 9.04
N ALA A 73 5.84 3.87 7.91
CA ALA A 73 5.35 3.45 6.58
C ALA A 73 3.96 4.03 6.24
N GLY A 74 3.07 3.23 5.62
CA GLY A 74 1.67 3.60 5.34
C GLY A 74 0.73 3.52 6.55
N PHE A 75 1.26 3.21 7.74
CA PHE A 75 0.50 3.08 9.00
C PHE A 75 -0.65 2.05 8.96
N GLN A 76 -0.60 1.11 8.02
CA GLN A 76 -1.67 0.15 7.78
C GLN A 76 -1.88 -0.82 8.95
N TYR A 77 -0.87 -1.03 9.80
CA TYR A 77 -1.04 -1.84 11.01
C TYR A 77 -2.26 -1.40 11.82
N PHE A 78 -2.45 -0.09 11.97
CA PHE A 78 -3.58 0.49 12.69
C PHE A 78 -4.78 0.82 11.78
N LEU A 79 -4.54 1.15 10.51
CA LEU A 79 -5.55 1.67 9.58
C LEU A 79 -6.02 0.68 8.50
N HIS A 80 -5.78 -0.63 8.68
CA HIS A 80 -6.18 -1.64 7.70
C HIS A 80 -7.69 -1.67 7.41
N LYS A 81 -8.53 -1.25 8.36
CA LYS A 81 -9.99 -1.18 8.15
C LYS A 81 -10.36 -0.06 7.17
N GLU A 82 -9.73 1.09 7.30
CA GLU A 82 -9.85 2.24 6.41
C GLU A 82 -9.33 1.90 5.02
N ASP A 83 -8.19 1.21 4.91
CA ASP A 83 -7.62 0.78 3.63
C ASP A 83 -8.55 -0.20 2.88
N VAL A 84 -9.14 -1.16 3.61
CA VAL A 84 -10.15 -2.06 3.04
C VAL A 84 -11.38 -1.26 2.59
N GLY A 85 -11.91 -0.37 3.43
CA GLY A 85 -13.08 0.44 3.11
C GLY A 85 -12.89 1.32 1.87
N ARG A 86 -11.72 1.95 1.75
CA ARG A 86 -11.36 2.77 0.58
C ARG A 86 -11.18 1.93 -0.68
N SER A 87 -10.55 0.75 -0.57
CA SER A 87 -10.38 -0.17 -1.69
C SER A 87 -11.75 -0.68 -2.20
N THR A 88 -12.66 -1.03 -1.29
CA THR A 88 -14.03 -1.44 -1.65
C THR A 88 -14.80 -0.30 -2.33
N ALA A 89 -14.67 0.95 -1.85
CA ALA A 89 -15.32 2.11 -2.47
C ALA A 89 -14.85 2.37 -3.92
N LEU A 90 -13.63 1.92 -4.28
CA LEU A 90 -13.08 1.98 -5.62
C LEU A 90 -13.47 0.79 -6.52
N GLY A 91 -14.23 -0.18 -5.99
CA GLY A 91 -14.62 -1.38 -6.72
C GLY A 91 -13.55 -2.47 -6.79
N VAL A 92 -12.52 -2.39 -5.94
CA VAL A 92 -11.51 -3.45 -5.81
C VAL A 92 -12.15 -4.69 -5.20
N THR A 93 -11.96 -5.86 -5.82
CA THR A 93 -12.57 -7.12 -5.39
C THR A 93 -11.61 -8.07 -4.69
N VAL A 94 -10.31 -7.87 -4.82
CA VAL A 94 -9.27 -8.72 -4.21
C VAL A 94 -8.14 -7.86 -3.65
N HIS A 95 -7.61 -8.26 -2.48
CA HIS A 95 -6.48 -7.60 -1.84
C HIS A 95 -5.38 -8.65 -1.60
N SER A 96 -4.21 -8.44 -2.20
CA SER A 96 -3.01 -9.28 -1.99
C SER A 96 -2.11 -8.60 -0.97
N PHE A 97 -1.67 -9.33 0.05
CA PHE A 97 -0.84 -8.81 1.14
C PHE A 97 0.17 -9.85 1.63
#